data_AF-A0A536GUB9-F1
#
_entry.id   AF-A0A536GUB9-F1
#
_cell.length_a   1.000
_cell.length_b   1.000
_cell.length_c   1.000
_cell.angle_alpha   90.00
_cell.angle_beta   90.00
_cell.angle_gamma   90.00
#
_symmetry.space_group_name_H-M   'P 1'
#
loop_
_entity.id
_entity.type
_entity.pdbx_description
1 polymer ?
#
loop_
_entity_poly.entity_id
_entity_poly.type
_entity_poly.pdbx_seq_one_letter_code
_entity_poly.pdbx_strand_id
1 'polypeptide(L)'
;MPRRETLGERIRRLRQQRGLSLAKVSGGDFSRAFLNQVELGRSQPSTRVLRVIAGRLGTEVDFLLEGRPPNLDRELALERARVLVARGQPRRALAALAEAADATDWQLRTDTRLCQAEALRAIGSSEEADAILAGEKKVIAAHRDAHRLERLRALERGQPFSVGRGDVGAAVRVHLRLADRALRAARSNDALEHYRAARVLLEA
;
A
#
# COMPACT_ATOMS: atom_id res chain seq x y z
N MET A 1 18.95 -13.17 -15.73
CA MET A 1 17.67 -12.61 -15.23
C MET A 1 17.09 -13.58 -14.22
N PRO A 2 16.74 -13.17 -12.99
CA PRO A 2 16.11 -14.08 -12.03
C PRO A 2 14.76 -14.55 -12.60
N ARG A 3 14.48 -15.85 -12.51
CA ARG A 3 13.24 -16.45 -13.01
C ARG A 3 12.05 -15.94 -12.19
N ARG A 4 11.06 -15.34 -12.85
CA ARG A 4 9.83 -14.86 -12.19
C ARG A 4 9.09 -16.04 -11.55
N GLU A 5 8.77 -15.93 -10.27
CA GLU A 5 8.02 -16.94 -9.51
C GLU A 5 6.70 -17.25 -10.23
N THR A 6 6.44 -18.53 -10.48
CA THR A 6 5.18 -19.02 -11.08
C THR A 6 4.03 -18.97 -10.08
N LEU A 7 2.78 -19.06 -10.57
CA LEU A 7 1.59 -19.14 -9.73
C LEU A 7 1.66 -20.28 -8.69
N GLY A 8 2.11 -21.46 -9.12
CA GLY A 8 2.24 -22.64 -8.26
C GLY A 8 3.25 -22.44 -7.13
N GLU A 9 4.43 -21.92 -7.48
CA GLU A 9 5.48 -21.60 -6.50
C GLU A 9 5.00 -20.55 -5.49
N ARG A 10 4.24 -19.55 -5.94
CA ARG A 10 3.67 -18.51 -5.08
C ARG A 10 2.64 -19.04 -4.09
N ILE A 11 1.72 -19.87 -4.57
CA ILE A 11 0.73 -20.55 -3.73
C ILE A 11 1.44 -21.39 -2.66
N ARG A 12 2.45 -22.18 -3.07
CA ARG A 12 3.25 -23.02 -2.17
C ARG A 12 3.95 -22.19 -1.10
N ARG A 13 4.62 -21.10 -1.50
CA ARG A 13 5.34 -20.21 -0.59
C ARG A 13 4.39 -19.58 0.43
N LEU A 14 3.27 -18.99 -0.01
CA LEU A 14 2.29 -18.37 0.89
C LEU A 14 1.70 -19.39 1.87
N ARG A 15 1.41 -20.60 1.40
CA ARG A 15 0.90 -21.70 2.21
C ARG A 15 1.91 -22.08 3.31
N GLN A 16 3.18 -22.25 2.95
CA GLN A 16 4.24 -22.60 3.88
C GLN A 16 4.51 -21.48 4.91
N GLN A 17 4.56 -20.22 4.47
CA GLN A 17 4.71 -19.06 5.36
C GLN A 17 3.60 -18.96 6.42
N ARG A 18 2.42 -19.49 6.10
CA ARG A 18 1.26 -19.52 7.01
C ARG A 18 1.11 -20.83 7.78
N GLY A 19 2.04 -21.77 7.63
CA GLY A 19 1.97 -23.08 8.28
C GLY A 19 0.77 -23.94 7.86
N LEU A 20 0.18 -23.67 6.69
CA LEU A 20 -1.03 -24.36 6.24
C LEU A 20 -0.68 -25.67 5.51
N SER A 21 -1.41 -26.74 5.81
CA SER A 21 -1.28 -28.00 5.07
C SER A 21 -2.03 -27.91 3.73
N LEU A 22 -1.66 -28.76 2.75
CA LEU A 22 -2.42 -28.87 1.50
C LEU A 22 -3.90 -29.17 1.77
N ALA A 23 -4.19 -30.05 2.73
CA ALA A 23 -5.57 -30.39 3.12
C ALA A 23 -6.33 -29.18 3.68
N LYS A 24 -5.65 -28.33 4.46
CA LYS A 24 -6.26 -27.11 5.03
C LYS A 24 -6.62 -26.10 3.95
N VAL A 25 -5.78 -25.95 2.91
CA VAL A 25 -6.08 -25.06 1.76
C VAL A 25 -7.10 -25.68 0.82
N SER A 26 -7.14 -27.01 0.69
CA SER A 26 -8.11 -27.73 -0.13
C SER A 26 -9.52 -27.74 0.46
N GLY A 27 -9.65 -27.94 1.78
CA GLY A 27 -10.88 -27.78 2.56
C GLY A 27 -12.17 -28.39 2.01
N GLY A 28 -12.06 -29.42 1.14
CA GLY A 28 -13.19 -30.10 0.50
C GLY A 28 -13.60 -29.56 -0.88
N ASP A 29 -13.24 -28.32 -1.26
CA ASP A 29 -13.61 -27.74 -2.55
C ASP A 29 -12.86 -28.36 -3.74
N PHE A 30 -11.67 -28.89 -3.49
CA PHE A 30 -10.84 -29.59 -4.46
C PHE A 30 -9.89 -30.54 -3.74
N SER A 31 -9.35 -31.52 -4.46
CA SER A 31 -8.51 -32.55 -3.84
C SER A 31 -7.14 -32.00 -3.42
N ARG A 32 -6.56 -32.62 -2.39
CA ARG A 32 -5.17 -32.38 -1.96
C ARG A 32 -4.17 -32.62 -3.10
N ALA A 33 -4.44 -33.65 -3.91
CA ALA A 33 -3.63 -34.01 -5.06
C ALA A 33 -3.69 -32.92 -6.14
N PHE A 34 -4.87 -32.36 -6.41
CA PHE A 34 -5.03 -31.26 -7.35
C PHE A 34 -4.24 -30.02 -6.92
N LEU A 35 -4.33 -29.61 -5.64
CA LEU A 35 -3.54 -28.49 -5.13
C LEU A 35 -2.04 -28.73 -5.26
N ASN A 36 -1.57 -29.96 -5.02
CA ASN A 36 -0.17 -30.31 -5.22
C ASN A 36 0.25 -30.19 -6.69
N GLN A 37 -0.59 -30.61 -7.64
CA GLN A 37 -0.31 -30.43 -9.08
C GLN A 37 -0.27 -28.94 -9.46
N VAL A 38 -1.16 -28.11 -8.88
CA VAL A 38 -1.13 -26.65 -9.06
C VAL A 38 0.17 -26.05 -8.52
N GLU A 39 0.58 -26.42 -7.30
CA GLU A 39 1.84 -25.93 -6.69
C GLU A 39 3.09 -26.34 -7.48
N LEU A 40 3.02 -27.46 -8.21
CA LEU A 40 4.09 -27.94 -9.10
C LEU A 40 4.00 -27.35 -10.51
N GLY A 41 3.02 -26.50 -10.80
CA GLY A 41 2.79 -25.90 -12.13
C GLY A 41 2.27 -26.89 -13.18
N ARG A 42 1.79 -28.07 -12.76
CA ARG A 42 1.31 -29.15 -13.63
C ARG A 42 -0.19 -29.09 -13.91
N SER A 43 -0.92 -28.22 -13.22
CA SER A 43 -2.36 -28.02 -13.43
C SER A 43 -2.72 -26.56 -13.25
N GLN A 44 -3.63 -26.07 -14.09
CA GLN A 44 -4.12 -24.71 -14.02
C GLN A 44 -5.47 -24.67 -13.28
N PRO A 45 -5.58 -23.94 -12.15
CA PRO A 45 -6.84 -23.82 -11.43
C PRO A 45 -7.80 -22.91 -12.19
N SER A 46 -9.11 -23.21 -12.12
CA SER A 46 -10.14 -22.29 -12.60
C SER A 46 -10.22 -21.05 -11.70
N THR A 47 -10.78 -19.94 -12.21
CA THR A 47 -10.98 -18.70 -11.45
C THR A 47 -11.78 -18.92 -10.15
N ARG A 48 -12.73 -19.86 -10.15
CA ARG A 48 -13.48 -20.24 -8.94
C ARG A 48 -12.56 -20.87 -7.88
N VAL A 49 -11.74 -21.86 -8.26
CA VAL A 49 -10.79 -22.51 -7.35
C VAL A 49 -9.75 -21.49 -6.86
N LEU A 50 -9.26 -20.63 -7.75
CA LEU A 50 -8.28 -19.61 -7.40
C LEU A 50 -8.80 -18.62 -6.35
N ARG A 51 -10.08 -18.22 -6.42
CA ARG A 51 -10.74 -17.41 -5.37
C ARG A 51 -10.77 -18.11 -4.01
N VAL A 52 -11.06 -19.42 -3.99
CA VAL A 52 -11.04 -20.22 -2.74
C VAL A 52 -9.63 -20.30 -2.16
N ILE A 53 -8.62 -20.56 -3.02
CA ILE A 53 -7.22 -20.58 -2.60
C ILE A 53 -6.81 -19.22 -2.04
N ALA A 54 -7.12 -18.13 -2.74
CA ALA A 54 -6.80 -16.76 -2.33
C ALA A 54 -7.41 -16.42 -0.96
N GLY A 55 -8.71 -16.71 -0.77
CA GLY A 55 -9.39 -16.49 0.50
C GLY A 55 -8.76 -17.27 1.67
N ARG A 56 -8.41 -18.55 1.46
CA ARG A 56 -7.77 -19.38 2.50
C ARG A 56 -6.33 -18.97 2.80
N LEU A 57 -5.63 -18.45 1.81
CA LEU A 57 -4.29 -17.89 1.99
C LEU A 57 -4.34 -16.43 2.44
N GLY A 58 -5.51 -15.81 2.65
CA GLY A 58 -5.62 -14.42 3.06
C GLY A 58 -4.90 -13.48 2.08
N THR A 59 -5.14 -13.66 0.78
CA THR A 59 -4.57 -12.85 -0.32
C THR A 59 -5.63 -12.66 -1.40
N GLU A 60 -5.32 -11.85 -2.40
CA GLU A 60 -6.18 -11.65 -3.58
C GLU A 60 -5.77 -12.55 -4.75
N VAL A 61 -6.72 -12.78 -5.66
CA VAL A 61 -6.52 -13.53 -6.90
C VAL A 61 -5.43 -12.90 -7.76
N ASP A 62 -5.45 -11.58 -7.89
CA ASP A 62 -4.50 -10.83 -8.71
C ASP A 62 -3.06 -11.03 -8.23
N PHE A 63 -2.86 -11.11 -6.90
CA PHE A 63 -1.56 -11.48 -6.34
C PHE A 63 -1.11 -12.86 -6.78
N LEU A 64 -2.01 -13.86 -6.73
CA LEU A 64 -1.70 -15.23 -7.11
C LEU A 64 -1.38 -15.36 -8.60
N LEU A 65 -1.99 -14.55 -9.45
CA LEU A 65 -1.72 -14.51 -10.89
C LEU A 65 -0.43 -13.74 -11.18
N GLU A 66 -0.33 -12.48 -10.76
CA GLU A 66 0.68 -11.55 -11.25
C GLU A 66 1.95 -11.48 -10.40
N GLY A 67 1.84 -11.80 -9.12
CA GLY A 67 2.94 -11.78 -8.16
C GLY A 67 3.28 -10.39 -7.67
N ARG A 68 2.45 -9.42 -8.05
CA ARG A 68 2.46 -8.07 -7.54
C ARG A 68 1.40 -8.00 -6.44
N PRO A 69 1.76 -7.57 -5.22
CA PRO A 69 0.80 -7.24 -4.18
C PRO A 69 -0.32 -6.41 -4.80
N PRO A 70 -1.59 -6.68 -4.48
CA PRO A 70 -2.66 -5.79 -4.89
C PRO A 70 -2.30 -4.43 -4.30
N ASN A 71 -2.11 -3.45 -5.18
CA ASN A 71 -1.65 -2.09 -4.89
C ASN A 71 -0.15 -1.79 -4.92
N LEU A 72 0.79 -2.72 -5.13
CA LEU A 72 2.23 -2.35 -5.11
C LEU A 72 2.56 -1.22 -6.10
N ASP A 73 2.07 -1.31 -7.34
CA ASP A 73 2.32 -0.29 -8.36
C ASP A 73 1.70 1.07 -7.97
N ARG A 74 0.53 1.05 -7.32
CA ARG A 74 -0.16 2.25 -6.81
C ARG A 74 0.57 2.88 -5.63
N GLU A 75 1.07 2.03 -4.73
CA GLU A 75 1.88 2.47 -3.59
C GLU A 75 3.19 3.09 -4.06
N LEU A 76 3.86 2.48 -5.06
CA LEU A 76 5.06 3.04 -5.67
C LEU A 76 4.76 4.37 -6.37
N ALA A 77 3.61 4.49 -7.04
CA ALA A 77 3.16 5.73 -7.65
C ALA A 77 2.96 6.85 -6.62
N LEU A 78 2.34 6.55 -5.47
CA LEU A 78 2.20 7.49 -4.36
C LEU A 78 3.58 7.93 -3.81
N GLU A 79 4.50 7.01 -3.56
CA GLU A 79 5.82 7.38 -3.03
C GLU A 79 6.62 8.22 -4.02
N ARG A 80 6.55 7.87 -5.30
CA ARG A 80 7.15 8.68 -6.37
C ARG A 80 6.56 10.09 -6.39
N ALA A 81 5.24 10.22 -6.22
CA ALA A 81 4.58 11.52 -6.18
C ALA A 81 5.03 12.36 -4.97
N ARG A 82 5.15 11.76 -3.78
CA ARG A 82 5.65 12.44 -2.57
C ARG A 82 7.07 13.01 -2.77
N VAL A 83 7.97 12.23 -3.38
CA VAL A 83 9.32 12.70 -3.73
C VAL A 83 9.27 13.85 -4.74
N LEU A 84 8.39 13.77 -5.75
CA LEU A 84 8.23 14.82 -6.75
C LEU A 84 7.68 16.11 -6.12
N VAL A 85 6.74 16.04 -5.18
CA VAL A 85 6.27 17.21 -4.41
C VAL A 85 7.42 17.83 -3.62
N ALA A 86 8.18 17.02 -2.88
CA ALA A 86 9.30 17.50 -2.07
C ALA A 86 10.38 18.21 -2.90
N ARG A 87 10.61 17.74 -4.14
CA ARG A 87 11.55 18.35 -5.10
C ARG A 87 10.99 19.55 -5.87
N GLY A 88 9.81 20.07 -5.47
CA GLY A 88 9.18 21.20 -6.16
C GLY A 88 8.68 20.88 -7.57
N GLN A 89 8.36 19.62 -7.86
CA GLN A 89 7.83 19.15 -9.15
C GLN A 89 6.35 18.69 -9.05
N PRO A 90 5.42 19.54 -8.54
CA PRO A 90 4.05 19.14 -8.22
C PRO A 90 3.24 18.68 -9.45
N ARG A 91 3.46 19.26 -10.63
CA ARG A 91 2.78 18.81 -11.87
C ARG A 91 3.13 17.37 -12.24
N ARG A 92 4.38 16.96 -12.04
CA ARG A 92 4.81 15.58 -12.29
C ARG A 92 4.28 14.64 -11.21
N ALA A 93 4.16 15.13 -9.96
CA ALA A 93 3.54 14.37 -8.89
C ALA A 93 2.07 14.04 -9.22
N LEU A 94 1.29 15.02 -9.68
CA LEU A 94 -0.10 14.81 -10.10
C LEU A 94 -0.22 13.76 -11.21
N ALA A 95 0.65 13.80 -12.22
CA ALA A 95 0.68 12.79 -13.27
C ALA A 95 1.01 11.38 -12.74
N ALA A 96 1.91 11.26 -11.76
CA ALA A 96 2.23 9.98 -11.13
C ALA A 96 1.06 9.43 -10.28
N LEU A 97 0.27 10.30 -9.65
CA LEU A 97 -0.87 9.88 -8.82
C LEU A 97 -2.06 9.32 -9.61
N ALA A 98 -2.13 9.55 -10.93
CA ALA A 98 -3.23 9.08 -11.77
C ALA A 98 -3.43 7.55 -11.67
N GLU A 99 -2.36 6.78 -11.55
CA GLU A 99 -2.44 5.31 -11.43
C GLU A 99 -2.90 4.85 -10.03
N ALA A 100 -2.74 5.69 -9.01
CA ALA A 100 -3.10 5.40 -7.63
C ALA A 100 -4.53 5.86 -7.25
N ALA A 101 -5.20 6.64 -8.11
CA ALA A 101 -6.49 7.26 -7.82
C ALA A 101 -7.62 6.25 -7.53
N ASP A 102 -7.58 5.08 -8.19
CA ASP A 102 -8.61 4.04 -8.08
C ASP A 102 -8.27 2.97 -7.02
N ALA A 103 -7.46 3.29 -6.02
CA ALA A 103 -7.18 2.37 -4.92
C ALA A 103 -8.47 1.98 -4.16
N THR A 104 -8.68 0.67 -4.01
CA THR A 104 -9.79 0.09 -3.25
C THR A 104 -9.58 0.23 -1.74
N ASP A 105 -8.34 0.00 -1.29
CA ASP A 105 -7.90 0.24 0.08
C ASP A 105 -8.08 1.73 0.44
N TRP A 106 -8.81 1.99 1.53
CA TRP A 106 -9.18 3.36 1.87
C TRP A 106 -7.97 4.17 2.34
N GLN A 107 -7.01 3.55 3.04
CA GLN A 107 -5.80 4.22 3.52
C GLN A 107 -4.97 4.73 2.34
N LEU A 108 -4.72 3.85 1.36
CA LEU A 108 -3.96 4.22 0.16
C LEU A 108 -4.67 5.30 -0.65
N ARG A 109 -6.00 5.19 -0.80
CA ARG A 109 -6.79 6.21 -1.50
C ARG A 109 -6.73 7.56 -0.79
N THR A 110 -6.88 7.56 0.53
CA THR A 110 -6.78 8.79 1.34
C THR A 110 -5.39 9.39 1.20
N ASP A 111 -4.32 8.61 1.35
CA ASP A 111 -2.95 9.13 1.25
C ASP A 111 -2.62 9.69 -0.13
N THR A 112 -3.12 9.03 -1.18
CA THR A 112 -3.04 9.51 -2.57
C THR A 112 -3.71 10.87 -2.72
N ARG A 113 -4.91 11.03 -2.16
CA ARG A 113 -5.65 12.30 -2.19
C ARG A 113 -5.00 13.40 -1.35
N LEU A 114 -4.44 13.08 -0.19
CA LEU A 114 -3.70 14.05 0.60
C LEU A 114 -2.45 14.54 -0.16
N CYS A 115 -1.72 13.64 -0.83
CA CYS A 115 -0.60 14.01 -1.68
C CYS A 115 -1.04 14.84 -2.91
N GLN A 116 -2.21 14.53 -3.48
CA GLN A 116 -2.80 15.31 -4.57
C GLN A 116 -3.12 16.74 -4.12
N ALA A 117 -3.78 16.89 -2.97
CA ALA A 117 -4.10 18.19 -2.39
C ALA A 117 -2.84 19.02 -2.13
N GLU A 118 -1.78 18.40 -1.59
CA GLU A 118 -0.48 19.04 -1.39
C GLU A 118 0.12 19.57 -2.71
N ALA A 119 0.12 18.75 -3.76
CA ALA A 119 0.60 19.14 -5.08
C ALA A 119 -0.26 20.24 -5.73
N LEU A 120 -1.59 20.20 -5.55
CA LEU A 120 -2.53 21.21 -6.06
C LEU A 120 -2.30 22.57 -5.40
N ARG A 121 -2.09 22.62 -4.08
CA ARG A 121 -1.75 23.87 -3.38
C ARG A 121 -0.43 24.44 -3.88
N ALA A 122 0.57 23.60 -4.12
CA ALA A 122 1.87 24.02 -4.64
C ALA A 122 1.81 24.64 -6.06
N ILE A 123 0.76 24.35 -6.85
CA ILE A 123 0.53 24.99 -8.16
C ILE A 123 -0.51 26.11 -8.12
N GLY A 124 -1.02 26.49 -6.94
CA GLY A 124 -2.01 27.55 -6.76
C GLY A 124 -3.48 27.13 -6.83
N SER A 125 -3.77 25.85 -7.10
CA SER A 125 -5.13 25.30 -7.16
C SER A 125 -5.71 25.02 -5.77
N SER A 126 -5.81 26.06 -4.93
CA SER A 126 -6.19 25.91 -3.51
C SER A 126 -7.63 25.44 -3.31
N GLU A 127 -8.58 25.90 -4.13
CA GLU A 127 -9.99 25.51 -4.01
C GLU A 127 -10.19 24.00 -4.24
N GLU A 128 -9.56 23.44 -5.28
CA GLU A 128 -9.60 22.00 -5.55
C GLU A 128 -8.95 21.19 -4.42
N ALA A 129 -7.81 21.68 -3.90
CA ALA A 129 -7.15 21.04 -2.78
C ALA A 129 -8.04 21.02 -1.52
N ASP A 130 -8.68 22.14 -1.20
CA ASP A 130 -9.54 22.27 -0.02
C ASP A 130 -10.79 21.38 -0.13
N ALA A 131 -11.35 21.25 -1.34
CA ALA A 131 -12.44 20.31 -1.62
C ALA A 131 -12.04 18.85 -1.36
N ILE A 132 -10.83 18.45 -1.79
CA ILE A 132 -10.29 17.11 -1.52
C ILE A 132 -10.11 16.90 -0.01
N LEU A 133 -9.47 17.85 0.69
CA LEU A 133 -9.24 17.75 2.13
C LEU A 133 -10.56 17.64 2.90
N ALA A 134 -11.59 18.42 2.54
CA ALA A 134 -12.90 18.35 3.17
C ALA A 134 -13.58 16.99 2.99
N GLY A 135 -13.42 16.36 1.82
CA GLY A 135 -13.90 15.00 1.55
C GLY A 135 -13.18 13.96 2.41
N GLU A 136 -11.84 13.97 2.39
CA GLU A 136 -11.03 12.98 3.12
C GLU A 136 -11.14 13.12 4.63
N LYS A 137 -11.40 14.32 5.16
CA LYS A 137 -11.67 14.54 6.58
C LYS A 137 -12.81 13.67 7.11
N LYS A 138 -13.87 13.48 6.31
CA LYS A 138 -15.02 12.63 6.66
C LYS A 138 -14.62 11.15 6.68
N VAL A 139 -13.83 10.70 5.69
CA VAL A 139 -13.35 9.32 5.59
C VAL A 139 -12.43 8.96 6.76
N ILE A 140 -11.46 9.83 7.06
CA ILE A 140 -10.51 9.67 8.16
C ILE A 140 -11.24 9.63 9.51
N ALA A 141 -12.22 10.52 9.72
CA ALA A 141 -13.02 10.54 10.93
C ALA A 141 -13.85 9.26 11.11
N ALA A 142 -14.45 8.74 10.03
CA ALA A 142 -15.22 7.49 10.06
C ALA A 142 -14.36 6.28 10.49
N HIS A 143 -13.09 6.25 10.08
CA HIS A 143 -12.14 5.19 10.45
C HIS A 143 -11.37 5.48 11.75
N ARG A 144 -11.57 6.65 12.37
CA ARG A 144 -10.90 7.09 13.61
C ARG A 144 -9.37 7.05 13.50
N ASP A 145 -8.82 7.39 12.34
CA ASP A 145 -7.38 7.38 12.09
C ASP A 145 -6.74 8.72 12.50
N ALA A 146 -6.12 8.74 13.68
CA ALA A 146 -5.47 9.93 14.21
C ALA A 146 -4.24 10.36 13.39
N HIS A 147 -3.52 9.41 12.78
CA HIS A 147 -2.30 9.70 12.02
C HIS A 147 -2.61 10.49 10.77
N ARG A 148 -3.59 10.02 9.97
CA ARG A 148 -4.04 10.71 8.76
C ARG A 148 -4.72 12.04 9.07
N LEU A 149 -5.41 12.13 10.22
CA LEU A 149 -6.02 13.38 10.66
C LEU A 149 -4.97 14.45 10.97
N GLU A 150 -3.86 14.08 11.59
CA GLU A 150 -2.73 14.98 11.84
C GLU A 150 -2.12 15.49 10.53
N ARG A 151 -1.88 14.58 9.58
CA ARG A 151 -1.39 14.92 8.24
C ARG A 151 -2.34 15.88 7.51
N LEU A 152 -3.63 15.57 7.49
CA LEU A 152 -4.64 16.43 6.88
C LEU A 152 -4.64 17.84 7.48
N ARG A 153 -4.55 17.96 8.81
CA ARG A 153 -4.51 19.27 9.50
C ARG A 153 -3.24 20.06 9.19
N ALA A 154 -2.09 19.40 9.00
CA ALA A 154 -0.87 20.06 8.55
C ALA A 154 -1.06 20.64 7.14
N LEU A 155 -1.65 19.85 6.24
CA LEU A 155 -1.97 20.28 4.89
C LEU A 155 -2.98 21.43 4.86
N GLU A 156 -4.05 21.42 5.67
CA GLU A 156 -4.98 22.54 5.80
C GLU A 156 -4.24 23.85 6.15
N ARG A 157 -3.24 23.78 7.05
CA ARG A 157 -2.39 24.92 7.46
C ARG A 157 -1.30 25.30 6.45
N GLY A 158 -1.14 24.57 5.35
CA GLY A 158 -0.07 24.80 4.37
C GLY A 158 1.31 24.44 4.87
N GLN A 159 1.38 23.57 5.86
CA GLN A 159 2.64 23.08 6.40
C GLN A 159 2.95 21.70 5.81
N PRO A 160 4.20 21.44 5.40
CA PRO A 160 4.61 20.09 5.07
C PRO A 160 4.41 19.21 6.31
N PHE A 161 3.87 18.02 6.12
CA PHE A 161 3.73 17.07 7.23
C PHE A 161 5.12 16.63 7.69
N SER A 162 5.55 17.14 8.84
CA SER A 162 6.82 16.78 9.47
C SER A 162 6.58 16.07 10.78
N VAL A 163 6.92 14.78 10.78
CA VAL A 163 7.24 14.09 12.02
C VAL A 163 8.67 14.53 12.37
N GLY A 164 8.97 15.01 13.58
CA GLY A 164 10.33 15.46 13.93
C GLY A 164 10.58 16.98 13.97
N ARG A 165 9.51 17.79 13.98
CA ARG A 165 9.57 19.26 14.23
C ARG A 165 10.43 20.03 13.21
N GLY A 166 10.38 19.65 11.95
CA GLY A 166 11.10 20.32 10.85
C GLY A 166 12.52 19.82 10.60
N ASP A 167 13.08 18.96 11.46
CA ASP A 167 14.38 18.33 11.21
C ASP A 167 14.21 17.02 10.40
N VAL A 168 14.72 17.00 9.17
CA VAL A 168 14.60 15.84 8.26
C VAL A 168 15.28 14.60 8.86
N GLY A 169 16.46 14.77 9.48
CA GLY A 169 17.16 13.65 10.12
C GLY A 169 16.36 13.04 11.27
N ALA A 170 15.74 13.87 12.11
CA ALA A 170 14.85 13.43 13.18
C ALA A 170 13.60 12.77 12.62
N ALA A 171 13.04 13.30 11.54
CA ALA A 171 11.87 12.75 10.85
C ALA A 171 12.12 11.32 10.39
N VAL A 172 13.23 11.08 9.68
CA VAL A 172 13.67 9.74 9.26
C VAL A 172 13.79 8.81 10.47
N ARG A 173 14.47 9.23 11.54
CA ARG A 173 14.65 8.42 12.75
C ARG A 173 13.34 8.11 13.48
N VAL A 174 12.37 9.03 13.47
CA VAL A 174 11.06 8.78 14.08
C VAL A 174 10.28 7.79 13.22
N HIS A 175 10.24 7.97 11.91
CA HIS A 175 9.56 7.05 11.00
C HIS A 175 10.13 5.63 11.09
N LEU A 176 11.45 5.45 11.08
CA LEU A 176 12.05 4.11 11.26
C LEU A 176 11.65 3.46 12.59
N ARG A 177 11.65 4.23 13.69
CA ARG A 177 11.19 3.72 15.01
C ARG A 177 9.71 3.34 15.02
N LEU A 178 8.85 4.13 14.36
CA LEU A 178 7.43 3.82 14.24
C LEU A 178 7.22 2.58 13.35
N ALA A 179 8.00 2.43 12.28
CA ALA A 179 7.98 1.27 11.40
C ALA A 179 8.29 -0.02 12.18
N ASP A 180 9.37 -0.01 12.97
CA ASP A 180 9.74 -1.15 13.82
C ASP A 180 8.66 -1.49 14.85
N ARG A 181 8.04 -0.47 15.45
CA ARG A 181 6.95 -0.67 16.41
C ARG A 181 5.73 -1.29 15.75
N ALA A 182 5.37 -0.84 14.55
CA ALA A 182 4.27 -1.38 13.78
C ALA A 182 4.54 -2.84 13.36
N LEU A 183 5.76 -3.15 12.91
CA LEU A 183 6.17 -4.51 12.56
C LEU A 183 6.04 -5.46 13.75
N ARG A 184 6.53 -5.06 14.93
CA ARG A 184 6.40 -5.83 16.17
C ARG A 184 4.94 -6.05 16.59
N ALA A 185 4.05 -5.12 16.25
CA ALA A 185 2.62 -5.21 16.52
C ALA A 185 1.85 -5.95 15.40
N ALA A 186 2.53 -6.58 14.45
CA ALA A 186 1.94 -7.24 13.28
C ALA A 186 1.05 -6.31 12.42
N ARG A 187 1.33 -5.00 12.44
CA ARG A 187 0.64 -3.97 11.64
C ARG A 187 1.49 -3.65 10.41
N SER A 188 1.50 -4.58 9.46
CA SER A 188 2.37 -4.52 8.27
C SER A 188 2.14 -3.26 7.41
N ASN A 189 0.90 -2.78 7.31
CA ASN A 189 0.57 -1.59 6.53
C ASN A 189 1.18 -0.32 7.15
N ASP A 190 0.96 -0.11 8.45
CA ASP A 190 1.56 1.00 9.22
C ASP A 190 3.10 0.97 9.13
N ALA A 191 3.70 -0.24 9.21
CA ALA A 191 5.15 -0.39 9.15
C ALA A 191 5.70 0.03 7.78
N LEU A 192 5.05 -0.43 6.73
CA LEU A 192 5.41 -0.15 5.35
C LEU A 192 5.26 1.35 5.02
N GLU A 193 4.19 1.99 5.49
CA GLU A 193 3.98 3.43 5.37
C GLU A 193 5.11 4.23 6.00
N HIS A 194 5.53 3.87 7.22
CA HIS A 194 6.62 4.58 7.89
C HIS A 194 7.99 4.33 7.25
N TYR A 195 8.29 3.12 6.77
CA TYR A 195 9.50 2.87 6.00
C TYR A 195 9.56 3.72 4.72
N ARG A 196 8.41 3.85 4.05
CA ARG A 196 8.28 4.68 2.85
C ARG A 196 8.46 6.16 3.13
N ALA A 197 7.81 6.68 4.17
CA ALA A 197 7.99 8.06 4.60
C ALA A 197 9.45 8.38 4.94
N ALA A 198 10.15 7.49 5.64
CA ALA A 198 11.58 7.62 5.90
C ALA A 198 12.41 7.67 4.61
N ARG A 199 12.09 6.81 3.63
CA ARG A 199 12.76 6.82 2.32
C ARG A 199 12.52 8.13 1.56
N VAL A 200 11.28 8.63 1.50
CA VAL A 200 10.97 9.91 0.84
C VAL A 200 11.80 11.04 1.45
N LEU A 201 11.89 11.10 2.78
CA LEU A 201 12.65 12.11 3.49
C LEU A 201 14.17 12.00 3.25
N LEU A 202 14.69 10.82 2.93
CA LEU A 202 16.09 10.62 2.53
C LEU A 202 16.36 11.02 1.08
N GLU A 203 15.33 11.04 0.23
CA GLU A 203 15.43 11.36 -1.21
C GLU A 203 15.06 12.82 -1.54
N ALA A 204 14.53 13.57 -0.57
CA ALA A 204 14.11 14.97 -0.63
C ALA A 204 15.26 15.92 -0.29
#